data_AF-A0A3C0JES8-F1
#
_entry.id   AF-A0A3C0JES8-F1
#
_cell.length_a   1.000
_cell.length_b   1.000
_cell.length_c   1.000
_cell.angle_alpha   90.00
_cell.angle_beta   90.00
_cell.angle_gamma   90.00
#
_symmetry.space_group_name_H-M   'P 1'
#
loop_
_entity.id
_entity.type
_entity.pdbx_description
1 polymer ?
#
loop_
_entity_poly.entity_id
_entity_poly.type
_entity_poly.pdbx_seq_one_letter_code
_entity_poly.pdbx_strand_id
1 'polypeptide(L)' 'DECVELCNDIIKEELQQNETSDEDGKLPKPTEIKKSLDKYVIGQQQAKKILSVAVYN' A
#
# COMPACT_ATOMS: atom_id res chain seq x y z
N ASP A 1 37.47 -1.99 11.72
CA ASP A 1 37.01 -1.18 10.57
C ASP A 1 36.17 -1.97 9.59
N GLU A 2 36.60 -3.15 9.15
CA GLU A 2 35.83 -4.01 8.22
C GLU A 2 34.40 -4.34 8.69
N CYS A 3 34.19 -4.67 9.97
CA CYS A 3 32.84 -4.96 10.48
C CYS A 3 31.94 -3.72 10.52
N VAL A 4 32.51 -2.52 10.64
CA VAL A 4 31.74 -1.25 10.68
C VAL A 4 31.28 -0.89 9.28
N GLU A 5 32.12 -1.09 8.26
CA GLU A 5 31.71 -0.92 6.87
C GLU A 5 30.64 -1.93 6.47
N LEU A 6 30.82 -3.20 6.82
CA LEU A 6 29.82 -4.24 6.55
C LEU A 6 28.46 -3.93 7.21
N CYS A 7 28.45 -3.46 8.47
CA CYS A 7 27.21 -3.04 9.12
C CYS A 7 26.57 -1.84 8.43
N ASN A 8 27.36 -0.87 7.97
CA ASN A 8 26.84 0.29 7.24
C ASN A 8 26.25 -0.08 5.88
N ASP A 9 26.83 -1.08 5.20
CA ASP A 9 26.33 -1.55 3.91
C ASP A 9 25.03 -2.35 4.06
N ILE A 10 24.93 -3.24 5.07
CA ILE A 10 23.69 -3.95 5.40
C ILE A 10 22.54 -2.97 5.69
N ILE A 11 22.80 -1.93 6.48
CA ILE A 11 21.78 -0.91 6.82
C ILE A 11 21.34 -0.15 5.57
N LYS A 12 22.26 0.20 4.66
CA LYS A 12 21.91 0.90 3.41
C LYS A 12 21.08 0.02 2.47
N GLU A 13 21.39 -1.27 2.39
CA GLU A 13 20.61 -2.22 1.59
C GLU A 13 19.19 -2.39 2.14
N GLU A 14 19.03 -2.47 3.47
CA GLU A 14 17.70 -2.52 4.11
C GLU A 14 16.89 -1.22 3.90
N LEU A 15 17.55 -0.06 3.96
CA LEU A 15 16.91 1.23 3.66
C LEU A 15 16.49 1.31 2.20
N GLN A 16 17.33 0.91 1.25
CA GLN A 16 17.00 0.90 -0.19
C GLN A 16 15.88 -0.11 -0.52
N GLN A 17 15.84 -1.27 0.14
CA GLN A 17 14.72 -2.21 0.00
C GLN A 17 13.41 -1.63 0.55
N ASN A 18 13.47 -0.87 1.64
CA ASN A 18 12.30 -0.15 2.15
C ASN A 18 11.91 1.03 1.24
N GLU A 19 12.86 1.72 0.61
CA GLU A 19 12.59 2.78 -0.38
C GLU A 19 11.91 2.23 -1.65
N THR A 20 12.17 0.97 -2.04
CA THR A 20 11.39 0.30 -3.11
C THR A 20 10.00 -0.17 -2.66
N SER A 21 9.73 -0.19 -1.35
CA SER A 21 8.37 -0.41 -0.80
C SER A 21 7.58 0.89 -0.70
N ASP A 22 8.24 2.03 -0.87
CA ASP A 22 7.68 3.37 -1.01
C ASP A 22 7.65 3.81 -2.50
N GLU A 23 7.43 2.87 -3.43
CA GLU A 23 6.73 3.25 -4.68
C GLU A 23 5.33 3.72 -4.24
N ASP A 24 5.21 5.03 -3.99
CA ASP A 24 3.96 5.81 -3.97
C ASP A 24 2.74 4.90 -4.00
N GLY A 25 2.39 4.36 -2.83
CA GLY A 25 1.31 3.42 -2.62
C GLY A 25 -0.01 4.06 -3.03
N LYS A 26 -0.24 4.14 -4.34
CA LYS A 26 -1.43 4.73 -4.94
C LYS A 26 -2.54 3.76 -4.65
N LEU A 27 -3.17 3.99 -3.50
CA LEU A 27 -4.44 3.42 -3.17
C LEU A 27 -5.35 3.61 -4.39
N PRO A 28 -5.98 2.52 -4.88
CA PRO A 28 -6.88 2.62 -6.02
C PRO A 28 -7.97 3.63 -5.70
N LYS A 29 -8.44 4.37 -6.71
CA LYS A 29 -9.46 5.39 -6.50
C LYS A 29 -10.70 4.76 -5.84
N PRO A 30 -11.49 5.48 -5.04
CA PRO A 30 -12.69 4.93 -4.41
C PRO A 30 -13.64 4.23 -5.40
N THR A 31 -13.69 4.70 -6.65
CA THR A 31 -14.45 4.07 -7.73
C THR A 31 -13.93 2.67 -8.11
N GLU A 32 -12.61 2.47 -8.08
CA GLU A 32 -11.95 1.20 -8.37
C GLU A 32 -12.12 0.22 -7.20
N ILE A 33 -11.99 0.70 -5.96
CA ILE A 33 -12.28 -0.09 -4.75
C ILE A 33 -13.72 -0.57 -4.78
N LYS A 34 -14.68 0.32 -5.06
CA LYS A 34 -16.10 -0.03 -5.17
C LYS A 34 -16.33 -1.09 -6.25
N LYS A 35 -15.71 -0.93 -7.42
CA LYS A 35 -15.83 -1.88 -8.53
C LYS A 35 -15.25 -3.26 -8.18
N SER A 36 -14.19 -3.29 -7.37
CA SER A 36 -13.66 -4.54 -6.84
C SER A 36 -14.65 -5.20 -5.87
N LEU A 37 -15.24 -4.42 -4.95
CA LEU A 37 -16.27 -4.89 -4.03
C LEU A 37 -17.52 -5.41 -4.76
N ASP A 38 -17.91 -4.82 -5.89
CA ASP A 38 -19.05 -5.27 -6.69
C ASP A 38 -18.87 -6.71 -7.25
N LYS A 39 -17.64 -7.20 -7.38
CA LYS A 39 -17.37 -8.59 -7.81
C LYS A 39 -17.67 -9.62 -6.73
N TYR A 40 -17.62 -9.23 -5.47
CA TYR A 40 -17.70 -10.14 -4.31
C TYR A 40 -18.94 -9.89 -3.44
N VAL A 41 -19.50 -8.68 -3.47
CA VAL A 41 -20.62 -8.25 -2.64
C VAL A 41 -21.76 -7.80 -3.54
N ILE A 42 -22.93 -8.42 -3.42
CA ILE A 42 -24.12 -8.08 -4.21
C ILE A 42 -25.04 -7.15 -3.39
N GLY A 43 -25.54 -6.08 -3.99
CA GLY A 43 -26.35 -5.07 -3.29
C GLY A 43 -25.51 -4.10 -2.45
N GLN A 44 -26.04 -3.68 -1.28
CA GLN A 44 -25.34 -2.89 -0.26
C GLN A 44 -24.58 -1.66 -0.78
N GLN A 45 -25.25 -0.83 -1.61
CA GLN A 45 -24.60 0.31 -2.28
C GLN A 45 -24.01 1.35 -1.32
N GLN A 46 -24.68 1.58 -0.19
CA GLN A 46 -24.24 2.54 0.81
C GLN A 46 -22.98 2.08 1.54
N ALA A 47 -22.93 0.80 1.95
CA ALA A 47 -21.76 0.24 2.62
C ALA A 47 -20.52 0.26 1.72
N LYS A 48 -20.65 -0.14 0.45
CA LYS A 48 -19.54 -0.11 -0.51
C LYS A 48 -18.99 1.30 -0.69
N LYS A 49 -19.87 2.31 -0.82
CA LYS A 49 -19.46 3.71 -0.95
C LYS A 49 -18.66 4.18 0.27
N ILE A 50 -19.13 3.85 1.48
CA ILE A 50 -18.48 4.25 2.74
C ILE A 50 -17.10 3.60 2.83
N LEU A 51 -17.00 2.28 2.63
CA LEU A 51 -15.73 1.56 2.70
C LEU A 51 -14.73 2.05 1.65
N SER A 52 -15.18 2.30 0.42
CA SER A 52 -14.29 2.78 -0.65
C SER A 52 -13.71 4.17 -0.38
N VAL A 53 -14.44 5.04 0.30
CA VAL A 53 -13.92 6.38 0.68
C VAL A 53 -13.07 6.28 1.94
N ALA A 54 -13.48 5.47 2.93
CA ALA A 54 -12.77 5.31 4.19
C ALA A 54 -11.37 4.68 4.03
N VAL A 55 -11.20 3.77 3.06
CA VAL A 55 -9.90 3.12 2.79
C VAL A 55 -8.97 4.01 1.99
N TYR A 56 -9.50 4.99 1.24
CA TYR A 56 -8.71 5.90 0.41
C TYR A 56 -8.22 7.14 1.16
N ASN A 57 -8.82 7.44 2.31
CA ASN A 57 -8.58 8.66 3.09
C ASN A 57 -7.49 8.46 4.15
#